data_AF-A0A6L6VDI7-F1
#
_entry.id   AF-A0A6L6VDI7-F1
#
_cell.length_a   1.000
_cell.length_b   1.000
_cell.length_c   1.000
_cell.angle_alpha   90.00
_cell.angle_beta   90.00
_cell.angle_gamma   90.00
#
_symmetry.space_group_name_H-M   'P 1'
#
loop_
_entity.id
_entity.type
_entity.pdbx_description
1 polymer ?
#
loop_
_entity_poly.entity_id
_entity_poly.type
_entity_poly.pdbx_seq_one_letter_code
_entity_poly.pdbx_strand_id
1 'polypeptide(L)'
;MRKTVTTAKYALGTGEKFDATAIIHRPNRALMAECGGVQMTSEVCMMNRLAVVLAADSATTVSRWNNGAREERYFKGANKIFQLSNRHPIGLMIFDSADLLRVPWEIIIKSFRHQLGHKSFNTVSGYADEFMQYLNGNVDLFSEEVQEETITSAANSIALALVAGAVEKVQPENLKQAVVERLHSELLRLEAKPLPEALTIDFSNKVIADFMGRLKDEKLKWASSFGLDDADLALLARYSLLLVLKSPRSSLTTTGLVFAGYGDHQIFPEMVEYESQGIIAGTHVFQKMDQQIIDHENPTSISAFAQTSMIETFQLGLSEDIYGSMMVATENELSGLIDEVLNLAGSQPLPGDRKSELLKVTAEKISVAVLEKSRDEHSLPLRNVIGFLPVDELAGLAETLITLQSLKEKVTKPSETVGGPVDVAVITKHEGLVWIKRKHFFDSELNSRFRLRQAAELA
;
A
#
# COMPACT_ATOMS: atom_id res chain seq x y z
N MET A 1 -6.33 27.10 21.20
CA MET A 1 -6.54 26.24 22.39
C MET A 1 -6.73 24.82 21.92
N ARG A 2 -5.78 23.93 22.25
CA ARG A 2 -5.85 22.49 21.97
C ARG A 2 -7.04 21.88 22.72
N LYS A 3 -7.93 21.16 22.03
CA LYS A 3 -8.92 20.28 22.68
C LYS A 3 -8.37 18.86 22.67
N THR A 4 -7.95 18.45 23.84
CA THR A 4 -7.50 17.10 24.21
C THR A 4 -8.68 16.14 24.06
N VAL A 5 -8.53 15.08 23.26
CA VAL A 5 -9.46 13.94 23.27
C VAL A 5 -9.11 13.09 24.48
N THR A 6 -10.05 12.97 25.41
CA THR A 6 -9.89 12.19 26.63
C THR A 6 -10.07 10.70 26.30
N THR A 7 -8.98 9.95 26.27
CA THR A 7 -8.98 8.48 26.28
C THR A 7 -9.58 7.97 27.60
N ALA A 8 -10.72 7.28 27.54
CA ALA A 8 -11.23 6.50 28.66
C ALA A 8 -10.41 5.20 28.78
N LYS A 9 -9.53 5.14 29.78
CA LYS A 9 -8.76 3.95 30.14
C LYS A 9 -9.61 3.10 31.09
N TYR A 10 -10.03 1.91 30.66
CA TYR A 10 -10.54 0.89 31.57
C TYR A 10 -9.43 -0.11 31.88
N ALA A 11 -9.21 -0.36 33.18
CA ALA A 11 -8.30 -1.37 33.68
C ALA A 11 -9.05 -2.71 33.74
N LEU A 12 -8.67 -3.65 32.89
CA LEU A 12 -9.02 -5.06 33.04
C LEU A 12 -7.84 -5.77 33.70
N GLY A 13 -8.12 -6.51 34.76
CA GLY A 13 -7.15 -7.25 35.55
C GLY A 13 -6.61 -8.43 34.76
N THR A 14 -5.52 -8.20 34.03
CA THR A 14 -4.41 -9.08 33.61
C THR A 14 -3.61 -8.24 32.63
N GLY A 15 -2.29 -8.21 32.78
CA GLY A 15 -1.41 -7.12 32.32
C GLY A 15 -1.20 -6.93 30.82
N GLU A 16 -2.19 -7.17 29.96
CA GLU A 16 -2.14 -6.84 28.53
C GLU A 16 -3.29 -5.91 28.15
N LYS A 17 -2.93 -4.71 27.67
CA LYS A 17 -3.88 -3.80 27.04
C LYS A 17 -4.09 -4.27 25.61
N PHE A 18 -5.18 -5.00 25.39
CA PHE A 18 -5.63 -5.36 24.05
C PHE A 18 -6.28 -4.15 23.39
N ASP A 19 -5.69 -3.68 22.28
CA ASP A 19 -6.28 -2.65 21.44
C ASP A 19 -7.01 -3.32 20.26
N ALA A 20 -8.31 -3.58 20.43
CA ALA A 20 -9.16 -4.13 19.38
C ALA A 20 -9.22 -3.23 18.13
N THR A 21 -8.84 -1.95 18.24
CA THR A 21 -8.76 -1.06 17.08
C THR A 21 -7.54 -1.33 16.22
N ALA A 22 -6.48 -1.99 16.69
CA ALA A 22 -5.27 -2.25 15.90
C ALA A 22 -5.50 -3.23 14.73
N ILE A 23 -6.53 -4.08 14.80
CA ILE A 23 -6.93 -4.98 13.70
C ILE A 23 -7.69 -4.21 12.61
N ILE A 24 -8.31 -3.08 12.96
CA ILE A 24 -9.22 -2.30 12.08
C ILE A 24 -8.60 -0.95 11.67
N HIS A 25 -7.62 -0.43 12.43
CA HIS A 25 -6.86 0.79 12.14
C HIS A 25 -5.57 0.49 11.37
N ARG A 26 -5.65 -0.39 10.37
CA ARG A 26 -4.84 -0.15 9.17
C ARG A 26 -5.42 1.12 8.53
N PRO A 27 -4.62 2.12 8.15
CA PRO A 27 -5.14 3.32 7.49
C PRO A 27 -6.03 2.88 6.33
N ASN A 28 -7.28 3.36 6.33
CA ASN A 28 -8.32 3.12 5.34
C ASN A 28 -7.74 2.89 3.93
N ARG A 29 -7.49 1.63 3.53
CA ARG A 29 -7.05 1.30 2.16
C ARG A 29 -8.22 1.43 1.17
N ALA A 30 -9.46 1.47 1.66
CA ALA A 30 -10.68 1.48 0.85
C ALA A 30 -11.13 2.86 0.32
N LEU A 31 -10.50 3.97 0.71
CA LEU A 31 -10.92 5.33 0.27
C LEU A 31 -10.18 5.88 -0.97
N MET A 32 -9.41 5.06 -1.70
CA MET A 32 -8.66 5.52 -2.87
C MET A 32 -8.95 4.71 -4.14
N ALA A 33 -10.18 4.84 -4.64
CA ALA A 33 -10.55 4.39 -5.98
C ALA A 33 -11.53 5.35 -6.66
N GLU A 34 -11.22 6.66 -6.67
CA GLU A 34 -11.83 7.61 -7.62
C GLU A 34 -10.81 8.04 -8.69
N CYS A 35 -10.26 7.05 -9.38
CA CYS A 35 -9.81 7.13 -10.77
C CYS A 35 -9.52 5.70 -11.26
N GLY A 36 -10.52 5.12 -11.93
CA GLY A 36 -10.64 3.69 -12.20
C GLY A 36 -9.39 3.01 -12.77
N GLY A 37 -8.93 1.99 -12.03
CA GLY A 37 -8.20 0.83 -12.50
C GLY A 37 -8.41 -0.26 -11.45
N VAL A 38 -9.02 -1.39 -11.81
CA VAL A 38 -9.25 -2.47 -10.86
C VAL A 38 -7.92 -3.18 -10.64
N GLN A 39 -7.36 -3.05 -9.45
CA GLN A 39 -6.13 -3.73 -9.07
C GLN A 39 -6.47 -5.18 -8.72
N MET A 40 -6.01 -6.15 -9.52
CA MET A 40 -6.45 -7.55 -9.48
C MET A 40 -5.48 -8.50 -8.74
N THR A 41 -4.47 -7.96 -8.07
CA THR A 41 -3.35 -8.73 -7.53
C THR A 41 -3.58 -9.12 -6.08
N SER A 42 -3.04 -10.26 -5.67
CA SER A 42 -3.07 -10.73 -4.28
C SER A 42 -1.76 -11.38 -3.89
N GLU A 43 -1.25 -10.98 -2.73
CA GLU A 43 -0.01 -11.45 -2.18
C GLU A 43 -0.18 -11.75 -0.68
N VAL A 44 0.56 -12.74 -0.17
CA VAL A 44 0.54 -13.12 1.24
C VAL A 44 1.94 -13.48 1.73
N CYS A 45 2.26 -12.99 2.92
CA CYS A 45 3.40 -13.42 3.72
C CYS A 45 2.86 -14.16 4.95
N MET A 46 3.21 -15.43 5.10
CA MET A 46 2.88 -16.24 6.27
C MET A 46 4.17 -16.61 6.97
N MET A 47 4.20 -16.48 8.29
CA MET A 47 5.38 -16.82 9.08
C MET A 47 4.98 -17.65 10.28
N ASN A 48 5.80 -18.64 10.59
CA ASN A 48 5.85 -19.26 11.91
C ASN A 48 7.31 -19.36 12.36
N ARG A 49 7.57 -20.00 13.50
CA ARG A 49 8.94 -20.13 14.04
C ARG A 49 9.91 -20.89 13.13
N LEU A 50 9.42 -21.67 12.17
CA LEU A 50 10.25 -22.48 11.27
C LEU A 50 10.63 -21.75 9.98
N ALA A 51 9.71 -21.00 9.39
CA ALA A 51 9.88 -20.44 8.06
C ALA A 51 9.03 -19.19 7.79
N VAL A 52 9.43 -18.47 6.74
CA VAL A 52 8.60 -17.54 5.99
C VAL A 52 8.06 -18.25 4.75
N VAL A 53 6.81 -18.00 4.39
CA VAL A 53 6.22 -18.34 3.11
C VAL A 53 5.73 -17.07 2.44
N LEU A 54 6.21 -16.81 1.23
CA LEU A 54 5.73 -15.76 0.35
C LEU A 54 4.95 -16.42 -0.79
N ALA A 55 3.71 -15.99 -1.01
CA ALA A 55 2.92 -16.42 -2.15
C ALA A 55 2.26 -15.24 -2.86
N ALA A 56 2.26 -15.26 -4.19
CA ALA A 56 1.78 -14.15 -5.00
C ALA A 56 1.17 -14.64 -6.32
N ASP A 57 0.09 -13.98 -6.75
CA ASP A 57 -0.48 -14.17 -8.07
C ASP A 57 0.37 -13.47 -9.15
N SER A 58 0.23 -13.89 -10.40
CA SER A 58 1.03 -13.39 -11.52
C SER A 58 0.32 -12.39 -12.43
N ALA A 59 -0.84 -11.86 -12.01
CA ALA A 59 -1.54 -10.83 -12.77
C ALA A 59 -0.83 -9.47 -12.65
N THR A 60 -0.81 -8.71 -13.73
CA THR A 60 -0.39 -7.31 -13.75
C THR A 60 -1.23 -6.54 -14.75
N THR A 61 -1.68 -5.35 -14.37
CA THR A 61 -2.46 -4.46 -15.22
C THR A 61 -1.55 -3.35 -15.73
N VAL A 62 -1.43 -3.22 -17.05
CA VAL A 62 -0.74 -2.11 -17.70
C VAL A 62 -1.79 -1.19 -18.29
N SER A 63 -1.93 0.00 -17.74
CA SER A 63 -2.76 1.06 -18.33
C SER A 63 -1.90 1.92 -19.25
N ARG A 64 -2.38 2.16 -20.46
CA ARG A 64 -1.79 3.11 -21.42
C ARG A 64 -2.86 4.06 -21.91
N TRP A 65 -2.51 5.33 -22.00
CA TRP A 65 -3.33 6.30 -22.71
C TRP A 65 -3.05 6.17 -24.20
N ASN A 66 -4.08 5.82 -24.97
CA ASN A 66 -4.01 5.70 -26.42
C ASN A 66 -5.20 6.45 -27.04
N ASN A 67 -4.95 7.38 -27.95
CA ASN A 67 -5.97 8.17 -28.65
C ASN A 67 -7.07 8.79 -27.74
N GLY A 68 -6.70 9.31 -26.57
CA GLY A 68 -7.64 9.94 -25.63
C GLY A 68 -8.50 8.96 -24.81
N ALA A 69 -8.26 7.66 -24.93
CA ALA A 69 -8.86 6.62 -24.09
C ALA A 69 -7.78 5.91 -23.26
N ARG A 70 -8.11 5.57 -22.01
CA ARG A 70 -7.29 4.71 -21.17
C ARG A 70 -7.53 3.26 -21.60
N GLU A 71 -6.56 2.65 -22.26
CA GLU A 71 -6.54 1.22 -22.56
C GLU A 71 -5.86 0.47 -21.41
N GLU A 72 -6.53 -0.51 -20.84
CA GLU A 72 -5.95 -1.41 -19.85
C GLU A 72 -5.67 -2.77 -20.49
N ARG A 73 -4.40 -3.19 -20.48
CA ARG A 73 -3.99 -4.52 -20.90
C ARG A 73 -3.46 -5.29 -19.72
N TYR A 74 -4.01 -6.47 -19.54
CA TYR A 74 -3.58 -7.39 -18.50
C TYR A 74 -2.51 -8.33 -19.05
N PHE A 75 -1.45 -8.50 -18.29
CA PHE A 75 -0.38 -9.43 -18.58
C PHE A 75 -0.31 -10.49 -17.49
N LYS A 76 -0.15 -11.74 -17.90
CA LYS A 76 0.16 -12.85 -17.01
C LYS A 76 1.67 -13.05 -17.03
N GLY A 77 2.27 -13.23 -15.86
CA GLY A 77 3.66 -13.67 -15.75
C GLY A 77 4.64 -12.66 -15.15
N ALA A 78 4.17 -11.57 -14.53
CA ALA A 78 5.07 -10.72 -13.75
C ALA A 78 5.58 -11.46 -12.50
N ASN A 79 6.88 -11.37 -12.25
CA ASN A 79 7.47 -11.86 -11.00
C ASN A 79 7.18 -10.83 -9.89
N LYS A 80 6.70 -11.33 -8.75
CA LYS A 80 6.45 -10.48 -7.58
C LYS A 80 7.26 -10.87 -6.37
N ILE A 81 7.73 -12.12 -6.34
CA ILE A 81 8.63 -12.62 -5.30
C ILE A 81 10.04 -12.69 -5.88
N PHE A 82 11.00 -12.20 -5.13
CA PHE A 82 12.40 -12.13 -5.50
C PHE A 82 13.26 -12.61 -4.34
N GLN A 83 14.30 -13.35 -4.68
CA GLN A 83 15.42 -13.57 -3.77
C GLN A 83 16.19 -12.25 -3.64
N LEU A 84 16.39 -11.73 -2.43
CA LEU A 84 17.13 -10.47 -2.26
C LEU A 84 18.64 -10.71 -2.22
N SER A 85 19.08 -11.82 -1.61
CA SER A 85 20.48 -12.24 -1.54
C SER A 85 20.67 -13.66 -2.06
N ASN A 86 21.76 -13.91 -2.79
CA ASN A 86 22.15 -15.27 -3.19
C ASN A 86 22.73 -16.10 -2.02
N ARG A 87 23.06 -15.46 -0.89
CA ARG A 87 23.76 -16.10 0.24
C ARG A 87 22.98 -16.05 1.55
N HIS A 88 22.13 -15.06 1.72
CA HIS A 88 21.44 -14.78 2.98
C HIS A 88 19.95 -15.13 2.86
N PRO A 89 19.32 -15.63 3.94
CA PRO A 89 17.94 -16.09 3.95
C PRO A 89 16.95 -14.92 3.95
N ILE A 90 16.90 -14.17 2.85
CA ILE A 90 16.10 -12.95 2.70
C ILE A 90 15.44 -12.88 1.32
N GLY A 91 14.13 -12.67 1.32
CA GLY A 91 13.30 -12.46 0.16
C GLY A 91 12.67 -11.08 0.15
N LEU A 92 12.22 -10.66 -1.02
CA LEU A 92 11.50 -9.43 -1.27
C LEU A 92 10.27 -9.74 -2.10
N MET A 93 9.12 -9.24 -1.69
CA MET A 93 7.88 -9.31 -2.45
C MET A 93 7.40 -7.90 -2.79
N ILE A 94 6.92 -7.69 -4.02
CA ILE A 94 6.40 -6.39 -4.48
C ILE A 94 4.91 -6.48 -4.80
N PHE A 95 4.19 -5.37 -4.61
CA PHE A 95 2.80 -5.20 -5.03
C PHE A 95 2.53 -3.75 -5.45
N ASP A 96 1.36 -3.48 -6.03
CA ASP A 96 1.01 -2.23 -6.73
C ASP A 96 1.71 -2.07 -8.08
N SER A 97 2.78 -1.29 -8.16
CA SER A 97 3.50 -1.01 -9.40
C SER A 97 4.63 -2.01 -9.67
N ALA A 98 4.83 -2.35 -10.95
CA ALA A 98 5.90 -3.25 -11.39
C ALA A 98 7.23 -2.52 -11.66
N ASP A 99 7.22 -1.19 -11.69
CA ASP A 99 8.37 -0.35 -11.96
C ASP A 99 8.43 0.90 -11.06
N LEU A 100 9.66 1.42 -10.93
CA LEU A 100 9.96 2.70 -10.31
C LEU A 100 10.65 3.58 -11.37
N LEU A 101 10.03 4.72 -11.71
CA LEU A 101 10.54 5.63 -12.75
C LEU A 101 10.91 4.92 -14.06
N ARG A 102 10.02 4.06 -14.57
CA ARG A 102 10.20 3.29 -15.82
C ARG A 102 11.27 2.21 -15.75
N VAL A 103 11.84 1.95 -14.58
CA VAL A 103 12.77 0.84 -14.36
C VAL A 103 12.04 -0.30 -13.65
N PRO A 104 11.91 -1.49 -14.26
CA PRO A 104 11.25 -2.62 -13.62
C PRO A 104 11.93 -3.00 -12.31
N TRP A 105 11.14 -3.28 -11.27
CA TRP A 105 11.66 -3.70 -9.96
C TRP A 105 12.56 -4.94 -10.05
N GLU A 106 12.28 -5.87 -10.96
CA GLU A 106 13.15 -7.02 -11.19
C GLU A 106 14.60 -6.63 -11.53
N ILE A 107 14.80 -5.56 -12.31
CA ILE A 107 16.13 -5.06 -12.67
C ILE A 107 16.79 -4.40 -11.45
N ILE A 108 16.06 -3.54 -10.75
CA ILE A 108 16.53 -2.86 -9.53
C ILE A 108 17.00 -3.87 -8.49
N ILE A 109 16.17 -4.88 -8.21
CA ILE A 109 16.42 -5.90 -7.19
C ILE A 109 17.59 -6.81 -7.57
N LYS A 110 17.71 -7.22 -8.84
CA LYS A 110 18.84 -8.02 -9.30
C LYS A 110 20.16 -7.24 -9.30
N SER A 111 20.12 -5.95 -9.65
CA SER A 111 21.27 -5.06 -9.56
C SER A 111 21.71 -4.88 -8.10
N PHE A 112 20.76 -4.60 -7.20
CA PHE A 112 21.03 -4.55 -5.77
C PHE A 112 21.62 -5.85 -5.25
N ARG A 113 21.07 -7.01 -5.62
CA ARG A 113 21.59 -8.32 -5.20
C ARG A 113 23.07 -8.50 -5.57
N HIS A 114 23.45 -8.05 -6.77
CA HIS A 114 24.83 -8.10 -7.22
C HIS A 114 25.73 -7.20 -6.36
N GLN A 115 25.29 -5.97 -6.07
CA GLN A 115 26.03 -5.04 -5.21
C GLN A 115 26.11 -5.50 -3.75
N LEU A 116 25.02 -6.08 -3.22
CA LEU A 116 24.95 -6.61 -1.87
C LEU A 116 26.04 -7.67 -1.66
N GLY A 117 26.24 -8.54 -2.65
CA GLY A 117 27.33 -9.51 -2.68
C GLY A 117 27.35 -10.40 -1.44
N HIS A 118 28.34 -10.19 -0.58
CA HIS A 118 28.52 -10.93 0.68
C HIS A 118 28.03 -10.17 1.92
N LYS A 119 27.68 -8.89 1.81
CA LYS A 119 27.27 -8.06 2.94
C LYS A 119 26.03 -8.68 3.61
N SER A 120 26.10 -8.80 4.94
CA SER A 120 25.04 -9.34 5.78
C SER A 120 24.61 -8.32 6.83
N PHE A 121 23.45 -8.56 7.44
CA PHE A 121 22.89 -7.71 8.48
C PHE A 121 22.29 -8.56 9.60
N ASN A 122 22.32 -8.01 10.82
CA ASN A 122 21.79 -8.69 12.01
C ASN A 122 20.28 -8.88 11.98
N THR A 123 19.55 -8.07 11.21
CA THR A 123 18.09 -8.07 11.12
C THR A 123 17.60 -7.95 9.68
N VAL A 124 16.39 -8.43 9.40
CA VAL A 124 15.68 -8.20 8.12
C VAL A 124 15.53 -6.71 7.85
N SER A 125 15.19 -5.91 8.87
CA SER A 125 15.14 -4.45 8.75
C SER A 125 16.47 -3.86 8.24
N GLY A 126 17.62 -4.39 8.66
CA GLY A 126 18.93 -3.92 8.16
C GLY A 126 19.14 -4.15 6.65
N TYR A 127 18.64 -5.26 6.10
CA TYR A 127 18.64 -5.48 4.65
C TYR A 127 17.70 -4.50 3.92
N ALA A 128 16.54 -4.22 4.50
CA ALA A 128 15.57 -3.30 3.93
C ALA A 128 16.12 -1.87 3.91
N ASP A 129 16.74 -1.42 5.01
CA ASP A 129 17.33 -0.08 5.11
C ASP A 129 18.47 0.11 4.09
N GLU A 130 19.32 -0.91 3.92
CA GLU A 130 20.35 -0.92 2.87
C GLU A 130 19.75 -0.82 1.47
N PHE A 131 18.64 -1.52 1.21
CA PHE A 131 17.94 -1.45 -0.07
C PHE A 131 17.38 -0.06 -0.34
N MET A 132 16.74 0.58 0.65
CA MET A 132 16.25 1.96 0.50
C MET A 132 17.40 2.95 0.29
N GLN A 133 18.53 2.73 0.99
CA GLN A 133 19.72 3.55 0.78
C GLN A 133 20.30 3.37 -0.63
N TYR A 134 20.30 2.17 -1.18
CA TYR A 134 20.76 1.90 -2.55
C TYR A 134 19.95 2.63 -3.63
N LEU A 135 18.66 2.91 -3.38
CA LEU A 135 17.82 3.66 -4.32
C LEU A 135 18.16 5.16 -4.34
N ASN A 136 18.72 5.70 -3.25
CA ASN A 136 19.13 7.10 -3.18
C ASN A 136 20.35 7.38 -4.08
N GLY A 137 20.25 8.42 -4.91
CA GLY A 137 21.36 8.91 -5.73
C GLY A 137 21.82 7.96 -6.84
N ASN A 138 21.06 6.90 -7.16
CA ASN A 138 21.42 5.95 -8.19
C ASN A 138 21.06 6.47 -9.59
N VAL A 139 21.93 7.32 -10.14
CA VAL A 139 21.73 7.98 -11.44
C VAL A 139 21.73 7.02 -12.63
N ASP A 140 22.38 5.86 -12.49
CA ASP A 140 22.42 4.84 -13.54
C ASP A 140 21.05 4.17 -13.73
N LEU A 141 20.32 3.97 -12.63
CA LEU A 141 18.93 3.51 -12.69
C LEU A 141 17.97 4.67 -12.98
N PHE A 142 18.18 5.82 -12.34
CA PHE A 142 17.22 6.91 -12.34
C PHE A 142 17.85 8.19 -12.86
N SER A 143 17.95 8.32 -14.19
CA SER A 143 18.46 9.55 -14.82
C SER A 143 17.67 10.79 -14.39
N GLU A 144 18.36 11.93 -14.25
CA GLU A 144 17.73 13.20 -13.85
C GLU A 144 16.57 13.61 -14.77
N GLU A 145 16.70 13.39 -16.09
CA GLU A 145 15.66 13.69 -17.08
C GLU A 145 14.34 12.95 -16.82
N VAL A 146 14.41 11.65 -16.50
CA VAL A 146 13.21 10.84 -16.21
C VAL A 146 12.57 11.25 -14.88
N GLN A 147 13.38 11.58 -13.87
CA GLN A 147 12.88 12.08 -12.59
C GLN A 147 12.12 13.40 -12.80
N GLU A 148 12.73 14.33 -13.53
CA GLU A 148 12.14 15.62 -13.84
C GLU A 148 10.85 15.53 -14.65
N GLU A 149 10.82 14.72 -15.70
CA GLU A 149 9.60 14.52 -16.50
C GLU A 149 8.47 13.93 -15.64
N THR A 150 8.81 13.03 -14.71
CA THR A 150 7.83 12.44 -13.79
C THR A 150 7.27 13.48 -12.82
N ILE A 151 8.13 14.29 -12.20
CA ILE A 151 7.72 15.35 -11.26
C ILE A 151 6.89 16.41 -11.97
N THR A 152 7.33 16.89 -13.13
CA THR A 152 6.62 17.93 -13.89
C THR A 152 5.31 17.41 -14.48
N SER A 153 5.25 16.15 -14.92
CA SER A 153 4.00 15.53 -15.36
C SER A 153 3.01 15.38 -14.20
N ALA A 154 3.45 14.92 -13.04
CA ALA A 154 2.61 14.82 -11.84
C ALA A 154 2.07 16.20 -11.42
N ALA A 155 2.95 17.21 -11.38
CA ALA A 155 2.55 18.59 -11.08
C ALA A 155 1.56 19.15 -12.12
N ASN A 156 1.75 18.87 -13.41
CA ASN A 156 0.80 19.28 -14.45
C ASN A 156 -0.58 18.61 -14.28
N SER A 157 -0.62 17.32 -13.94
CA SER A 157 -1.88 16.61 -13.65
C SER A 157 -2.61 17.21 -12.45
N ILE A 158 -1.87 17.61 -11.41
CA ILE A 158 -2.42 18.31 -10.23
C ILE A 158 -2.99 19.67 -10.62
N ALA A 159 -2.24 20.46 -11.40
CA ALA A 159 -2.69 21.75 -11.89
C ALA A 159 -3.99 21.61 -12.69
N LEU A 160 -4.06 20.61 -13.58
CA LEU A 160 -5.25 20.31 -14.37
C LEU A 160 -6.45 19.96 -13.48
N ALA A 161 -6.27 19.10 -12.48
CA ALA A 161 -7.34 18.72 -11.55
C ALA A 161 -7.84 19.91 -10.71
N LEU A 162 -6.93 20.80 -10.29
CA LEU A 162 -7.30 22.01 -9.56
C LEU A 162 -8.12 22.95 -10.45
N VAL A 163 -7.67 23.21 -11.68
CA VAL A 163 -8.40 24.08 -12.62
C VAL A 163 -9.75 23.45 -12.96
N ALA A 164 -9.78 22.16 -13.34
CA ALA A 164 -11.01 21.46 -13.74
C ALA A 164 -12.09 21.51 -12.66
N GLY A 165 -11.75 21.22 -11.39
CA GLY A 165 -12.74 21.30 -10.32
C GLY A 165 -13.04 22.73 -9.84
N ALA A 166 -12.22 23.74 -10.20
CA ALA A 166 -12.54 25.14 -9.92
C ALA A 166 -13.55 25.71 -10.93
N VAL A 167 -13.49 25.25 -12.18
CA VAL A 167 -14.33 25.75 -13.26
C VAL A 167 -15.62 24.95 -13.45
N GLU A 168 -15.81 23.87 -12.68
CA GLU A 168 -17.01 23.06 -12.75
C GLU A 168 -18.24 23.93 -12.44
N LYS A 169 -19.12 24.11 -13.44
CA LYS A 169 -20.36 24.91 -13.37
C LYS A 169 -20.15 26.43 -13.15
N VAL A 170 -18.96 26.94 -13.50
CA VAL A 170 -18.65 28.39 -13.44
C VAL A 170 -18.86 29.05 -14.81
N GLN A 171 -19.40 30.27 -14.82
CA GLN A 171 -19.58 31.06 -16.05
C GLN A 171 -18.23 31.53 -16.63
N PRO A 172 -18.09 31.65 -17.97
CA PRO A 172 -16.82 31.97 -18.63
C PRO A 172 -16.10 33.21 -18.11
N GLU A 173 -16.85 34.26 -17.77
CA GLU A 173 -16.36 35.54 -17.25
C GLU A 173 -15.73 35.45 -15.85
N ASN A 174 -16.05 34.40 -15.08
CA ASN A 174 -15.60 34.23 -13.69
C ASN A 174 -14.55 33.11 -13.53
N LEU A 175 -14.11 32.47 -14.63
CA LEU A 175 -13.21 31.33 -14.58
C LEU A 175 -11.88 31.64 -13.86
N LYS A 176 -11.22 32.75 -14.24
CA LYS A 176 -9.96 33.17 -13.61
C LYS A 176 -10.14 33.32 -12.09
N GLN A 177 -11.17 34.04 -11.67
CA GLN A 177 -11.43 34.31 -10.27
C GLN A 177 -11.66 33.02 -9.48
N ALA A 178 -12.48 32.10 -10.00
CA ALA A 178 -12.74 30.82 -9.35
C ALA A 178 -11.47 29.96 -9.19
N VAL A 179 -10.61 29.91 -10.21
CA VAL A 179 -9.32 29.19 -10.15
C VAL A 179 -8.41 29.82 -9.10
N VAL A 180 -8.25 31.14 -9.09
CA VAL A 180 -7.36 31.85 -8.15
C VAL A 180 -7.85 31.71 -6.70
N GLU A 181 -9.15 31.82 -6.46
CA GLU A 181 -9.74 31.63 -5.13
C GLU A 181 -9.51 30.20 -4.61
N ARG A 182 -9.74 29.19 -5.46
CA ARG A 182 -9.46 27.79 -5.09
C ARG A 182 -7.98 27.56 -4.85
N LEU A 183 -7.11 28.09 -5.71
CA LEU A 183 -5.66 27.98 -5.60
C LEU A 183 -5.15 28.55 -4.29
N HIS A 184 -5.58 29.75 -3.90
CA HIS A 184 -5.20 30.35 -2.62
C HIS A 184 -5.69 29.52 -1.42
N SER A 185 -6.93 29.06 -1.45
CA SER A 185 -7.50 28.21 -0.38
C SER A 185 -6.71 26.90 -0.21
N GLU A 186 -6.41 26.23 -1.32
CA GLU A 186 -5.66 24.97 -1.32
C GLU A 186 -4.19 25.16 -0.94
N LEU A 187 -3.56 26.26 -1.36
CA LEU A 187 -2.18 26.57 -0.97
C LEU A 187 -2.07 26.80 0.55
N LEU A 188 -3.02 27.51 1.16
CA LEU A 188 -3.06 27.72 2.62
C LEU A 188 -3.21 26.39 3.38
N ARG A 189 -4.08 25.48 2.90
CA ARG A 189 -4.23 24.14 3.48
C ARG A 189 -2.94 23.34 3.37
N LEU A 190 -2.29 23.43 2.21
CA LEU A 190 -1.08 22.68 1.92
C LEU A 190 0.13 23.18 2.71
N GLU A 191 0.24 24.49 2.95
CA GLU A 191 1.31 25.08 3.78
C GLU A 191 1.29 24.52 5.21
N ALA A 192 0.11 24.23 5.77
CA ALA A 192 -0.04 23.64 7.10
C ALA A 192 0.34 22.15 7.18
N LYS A 193 0.40 21.42 6.06
CA LYS A 193 0.74 19.99 6.02
C LYS A 193 2.26 19.78 6.21
N PRO A 194 2.74 18.83 7.03
CA PRO A 194 4.17 18.57 7.16
C PRO A 194 4.76 17.96 5.87
N LEU A 195 6.07 18.13 5.68
CA LEU A 195 6.81 17.40 4.66
C LEU A 195 7.03 15.94 5.11
N PRO A 196 7.17 14.99 4.16
CA PRO A 196 7.68 13.64 4.45
C PRO A 196 9.06 13.71 5.13
N GLU A 197 9.36 12.72 5.99
CA GLU A 197 10.61 12.67 6.76
C GLU A 197 11.87 12.69 5.88
N ALA A 198 11.80 12.08 4.69
CA ALA A 198 12.89 12.06 3.72
C ALA A 198 13.24 13.45 3.13
N LEU A 199 12.36 14.46 3.28
CA LEU A 199 12.48 15.75 2.60
C LEU A 199 12.65 16.91 3.59
N THR A 200 13.68 17.72 3.38
CA THR A 200 13.88 18.97 4.14
C THR A 200 13.22 20.17 3.45
N ILE A 201 13.03 21.25 4.20
CA ILE A 201 12.48 22.51 3.67
C ILE A 201 13.43 23.08 2.60
N ASP A 202 14.73 23.11 2.85
CA ASP A 202 15.72 23.66 1.91
C ASP A 202 15.79 22.84 0.62
N PHE A 203 15.74 21.52 0.74
CA PHE A 203 15.66 20.62 -0.41
C PHE A 203 14.39 20.89 -1.22
N SER A 204 13.24 20.97 -0.55
CA SER A 204 11.95 21.22 -1.19
C SER A 204 11.92 22.57 -1.92
N ASN A 205 12.47 23.61 -1.30
CA ASN A 205 12.58 24.93 -1.92
C ASN A 205 13.48 24.92 -3.16
N LYS A 206 14.59 24.17 -3.11
CA LYS A 206 15.48 23.99 -4.26
C LYS A 206 14.75 23.27 -5.41
N VAL A 207 14.08 22.15 -5.14
CA VAL A 207 13.30 21.40 -6.14
C VAL A 207 12.23 22.29 -6.79
N ILE A 208 11.53 23.09 -5.98
CA ILE A 208 10.55 24.06 -6.50
C ILE A 208 11.24 25.08 -7.41
N ALA A 209 12.36 25.67 -7.00
CA ALA A 209 13.07 26.65 -7.80
C ALA A 209 13.58 26.07 -9.14
N ASP A 210 14.11 24.84 -9.11
CA ASP A 210 14.71 24.18 -10.26
C ASP A 210 13.64 23.82 -11.32
N PHE A 211 12.44 23.39 -10.91
CA PHE A 211 11.41 22.90 -11.84
C PHE A 211 10.29 23.90 -12.16
N MET A 212 10.15 24.99 -11.40
CA MET A 212 9.04 25.95 -11.59
C MET A 212 9.04 26.58 -12.97
N GLY A 213 10.21 27.02 -13.46
CA GLY A 213 10.32 27.65 -14.78
C GLY A 213 9.84 26.73 -15.89
N ARG A 214 10.36 25.50 -15.94
CA ARG A 214 9.97 24.52 -16.96
C ARG A 214 8.51 24.09 -16.85
N LEU A 215 8.00 23.84 -15.64
CA LEU A 215 6.60 23.49 -15.44
C LEU A 215 5.68 24.60 -15.98
N LYS A 216 5.95 25.85 -15.59
CA LYS A 216 5.19 27.03 -16.02
C LYS A 216 5.28 27.23 -17.54
N ASP A 217 6.48 27.22 -18.09
CA ASP A 217 6.74 27.65 -19.46
C ASP A 217 6.49 26.54 -20.49
N GLU A 218 6.54 25.27 -20.10
CA GLU A 218 6.38 24.15 -21.04
C GLU A 218 5.06 23.41 -20.84
N LYS A 219 4.66 23.15 -19.59
CA LYS A 219 3.53 22.23 -19.29
C LYS A 219 2.24 22.97 -18.95
N LEU A 220 2.30 24.15 -18.32
CA LEU A 220 1.11 24.89 -17.85
C LEU A 220 0.56 25.94 -18.83
N LYS A 221 1.12 26.06 -20.04
CA LYS A 221 0.65 27.02 -21.06
C LYS A 221 -0.84 26.90 -21.40
N TRP A 222 -1.43 25.71 -21.24
CA TRP A 222 -2.87 25.51 -21.44
C TRP A 222 -3.73 26.31 -20.45
N ALA A 223 -3.21 26.65 -19.27
CA ALA A 223 -3.98 27.36 -18.24
C ALA A 223 -4.24 28.83 -18.62
N SER A 224 -3.46 29.40 -19.55
CA SER A 224 -3.76 30.74 -20.11
C SER A 224 -5.11 30.79 -20.83
N SER A 225 -5.63 29.66 -21.32
CA SER A 225 -6.99 29.59 -21.89
C SER A 225 -8.11 29.86 -20.87
N PHE A 226 -7.79 29.84 -19.56
CA PHE A 226 -8.70 30.19 -18.47
C PHE A 226 -8.47 31.62 -17.93
N GLY A 227 -7.66 32.44 -18.63
CA GLY A 227 -7.37 33.82 -18.24
C GLY A 227 -6.29 33.97 -17.16
N LEU A 228 -5.57 32.89 -16.81
CA LEU A 228 -4.44 32.96 -15.89
C LEU A 228 -3.27 33.70 -16.52
N ASP A 229 -2.76 34.70 -15.82
CA ASP A 229 -1.57 35.45 -16.20
C ASP A 229 -0.29 34.80 -15.67
N ASP A 230 0.85 35.41 -15.97
CA ASP A 230 2.17 34.91 -15.62
C ASP A 230 2.37 34.69 -14.11
N ALA A 231 1.78 35.56 -13.27
CA ALA A 231 1.84 35.45 -11.82
C ALA A 231 0.94 34.32 -11.31
N ASP A 232 -0.26 34.19 -11.88
CA ASP A 232 -1.17 33.08 -11.56
C ASP A 232 -0.55 31.73 -11.93
N LEU A 233 0.10 31.63 -13.10
CA LEU A 233 0.81 30.41 -13.53
C LEU A 233 1.98 30.06 -12.61
N ALA A 234 2.72 31.06 -12.12
CA ALA A 234 3.79 30.83 -11.13
C ALA A 234 3.24 30.31 -9.80
N LEU A 235 2.10 30.83 -9.34
CA LEU A 235 1.42 30.32 -8.14
C LEU A 235 0.89 28.90 -8.35
N LEU A 236 0.31 28.60 -9.51
CA LEU A 236 -0.19 27.27 -9.86
C LEU A 236 0.95 26.25 -9.95
N ALA A 237 2.08 26.63 -10.56
CA ALA A 237 3.29 25.82 -10.62
C ALA A 237 3.82 25.51 -9.22
N ARG A 238 3.94 26.55 -8.37
CA ARG A 238 4.39 26.41 -6.98
C ARG A 238 3.46 25.49 -6.17
N TYR A 239 2.16 25.70 -6.25
CA TYR A 239 1.17 24.85 -5.58
C TYR A 239 1.32 23.39 -6.00
N SER A 240 1.42 23.14 -7.31
CA SER A 240 1.45 21.79 -7.86
C SER A 240 2.72 21.05 -7.45
N LEU A 241 3.90 21.69 -7.54
CA LEU A 241 5.17 21.13 -7.07
C LEU A 241 5.16 20.91 -5.55
N LEU A 242 4.62 21.86 -4.78
CA LEU A 242 4.50 21.70 -3.33
C LEU A 242 3.58 20.53 -2.96
N LEU A 243 2.53 20.27 -3.74
CA LEU A 243 1.62 19.16 -3.50
C LEU A 243 2.31 17.82 -3.77
N VAL A 244 3.09 17.71 -4.85
CA VAL A 244 3.94 16.54 -5.12
C VAL A 244 4.87 16.27 -3.94
N LEU A 245 5.55 17.30 -3.42
CA LEU A 245 6.50 17.17 -2.31
C LEU A 245 5.85 16.80 -0.98
N LYS A 246 4.68 17.37 -0.67
CA LYS A 246 3.98 17.12 0.60
C LYS A 246 3.05 15.91 0.58
N SER A 247 2.71 15.41 -0.62
CA SER A 247 1.80 14.28 -0.81
C SER A 247 2.26 13.33 -1.92
N PRO A 248 3.52 12.86 -1.91
CA PRO A 248 4.07 12.06 -2.99
C PRO A 248 3.28 10.77 -3.22
N ARG A 249 2.79 10.12 -2.16
CA ARG A 249 1.86 8.97 -2.23
C ARG A 249 0.67 9.16 -3.18
N SER A 250 0.09 10.36 -3.22
CA SER A 250 -1.08 10.65 -4.08
C SER A 250 -0.70 11.21 -5.45
N SER A 251 0.57 11.59 -5.63
CA SER A 251 1.03 12.34 -6.80
C SER A 251 1.97 11.53 -7.68
N LEU A 252 2.62 10.52 -7.10
CA LEU A 252 3.61 9.66 -7.74
C LEU A 252 3.16 8.20 -7.63
N THR A 253 3.70 7.37 -8.52
CA THR A 253 3.47 5.93 -8.48
C THR A 253 4.05 5.33 -7.21
N THR A 254 3.26 4.49 -6.54
CA THR A 254 3.67 3.76 -5.33
C THR A 254 4.00 2.30 -5.61
N THR A 255 4.86 1.71 -4.79
CA THR A 255 5.09 0.26 -4.77
C THR A 255 5.23 -0.21 -3.34
N GLY A 256 4.49 -1.23 -2.97
CA GLY A 256 4.71 -1.95 -1.73
C GLY A 256 5.91 -2.89 -1.83
N LEU A 257 6.81 -2.83 -0.85
CA LEU A 257 8.03 -3.62 -0.75
C LEU A 257 8.03 -4.39 0.58
N VAL A 258 7.93 -5.71 0.50
CA VAL A 258 7.84 -6.60 1.66
C VAL A 258 9.11 -7.41 1.77
N PHE A 259 9.95 -7.10 2.75
CA PHE A 259 11.17 -7.84 3.04
C PHE A 259 10.87 -8.87 4.10
N ALA A 260 11.23 -10.14 3.87
CA ALA A 260 10.95 -11.19 4.84
C ALA A 260 12.04 -12.27 4.83
N GLY A 261 12.41 -12.75 6.02
CA GLY A 261 13.48 -13.73 6.18
C GLY A 261 14.14 -13.68 7.54
N TYR A 262 15.46 -13.82 7.57
CA TYR A 262 16.27 -13.81 8.79
C TYR A 262 17.51 -12.93 8.61
N GLY A 263 17.84 -12.15 9.64
CA GLY A 263 19.19 -11.61 9.84
C GLY A 263 20.10 -12.57 10.60
N ASP A 264 21.38 -12.26 10.65
CA ASP A 264 22.42 -13.13 11.21
C ASP A 264 22.13 -13.56 12.66
N HIS A 265 21.60 -12.65 13.46
CA HIS A 265 21.30 -12.87 14.88
C HIS A 265 19.83 -13.21 15.16
N GLN A 266 18.98 -13.28 14.14
CA GLN A 266 17.58 -13.63 14.30
C GLN A 266 17.40 -15.15 14.26
N ILE A 267 16.90 -15.73 15.34
CA ILE A 267 16.56 -17.16 15.39
C ILE A 267 15.21 -17.47 14.74
N PHE A 268 14.30 -16.49 14.75
CA PHE A 268 12.96 -16.54 14.17
C PHE A 268 12.82 -15.49 13.07
N PRO A 269 11.88 -15.67 12.13
CA PRO A 269 11.76 -14.77 11.00
C PRO A 269 11.15 -13.42 11.37
N GLU A 270 11.43 -12.43 10.52
CA GLU A 270 10.85 -11.10 10.53
C GLU A 270 10.33 -10.75 9.14
N MET A 271 9.27 -9.94 9.09
CA MET A 271 8.82 -9.23 7.90
C MET A 271 8.75 -7.73 8.18
N VAL A 272 9.21 -6.91 7.23
CA VAL A 272 9.01 -5.45 7.24
C VAL A 272 8.46 -4.99 5.89
N GLU A 273 7.44 -4.14 5.94
CA GLU A 273 6.77 -3.55 4.78
C GLU A 273 7.13 -2.06 4.66
N TYR A 274 7.51 -1.66 3.45
CA TYR A 274 7.71 -0.28 3.07
C TYR A 274 6.85 0.07 1.86
N GLU A 275 6.39 1.31 1.77
CA GLU A 275 5.77 1.88 0.58
C GLU A 275 6.77 2.84 -0.06
N SER A 276 7.28 2.49 -1.24
CA SER A 276 8.06 3.38 -2.10
C SER A 276 7.12 4.41 -2.73
N GLN A 277 7.44 5.69 -2.60
CA GLN A 277 6.63 6.82 -3.09
C GLN A 277 7.36 7.64 -4.18
N GLY A 278 8.27 7.00 -4.92
CA GLY A 278 9.01 7.63 -5.99
C GLY A 278 10.37 8.20 -5.58
N ILE A 279 11.08 8.76 -6.55
CA ILE A 279 12.36 9.46 -6.35
C ILE A 279 12.19 10.90 -6.82
N ILE A 280 12.58 11.84 -5.96
CA ILE A 280 12.52 13.27 -6.20
C ILE A 280 13.93 13.82 -6.14
N ALA A 281 14.45 14.31 -7.28
CA ALA A 281 15.78 14.92 -7.40
C ALA A 281 16.88 14.13 -6.65
N GLY A 282 16.97 12.83 -6.93
CA GLY A 282 17.94 11.89 -6.36
C GLY A 282 17.58 11.32 -4.98
N THR A 283 16.52 11.83 -4.33
CA THR A 283 16.07 11.37 -3.01
C THR A 283 14.90 10.41 -3.17
N HIS A 284 15.08 9.16 -2.74
CA HIS A 284 14.01 8.18 -2.63
C HIS A 284 13.10 8.52 -1.44
N VAL A 285 11.81 8.70 -1.72
CA VAL A 285 10.80 8.96 -0.71
C VAL A 285 10.05 7.67 -0.44
N PHE A 286 9.97 7.26 0.82
CA PHE A 286 9.32 6.04 1.24
C PHE A 286 8.74 6.16 2.64
N GLN A 287 7.87 5.23 3.01
CA GLN A 287 7.28 5.15 4.33
C GLN A 287 7.29 3.71 4.83
N LYS A 288 7.67 3.48 6.10
CA LYS A 288 7.50 2.18 6.75
C LYS A 288 6.02 1.97 7.09
N MET A 289 5.46 0.84 6.69
CA MET A 289 4.02 0.56 6.79
C MET A 289 3.70 -0.42 7.92
N ASP A 290 4.42 -1.55 7.98
CA ASP A 290 4.16 -2.63 8.93
C ASP A 290 5.47 -3.35 9.26
N GLN A 291 5.49 -4.03 10.40
CA GLN A 291 6.58 -4.90 10.83
C GLN A 291 6.02 -6.03 11.69
N GLN A 292 6.36 -7.26 11.33
CA GLN A 292 5.93 -8.47 12.02
C GLN A 292 7.17 -9.26 12.45
N ILE A 293 7.32 -9.50 13.74
CA ILE A 293 8.45 -10.23 14.32
C ILE A 293 7.91 -11.50 14.94
N ILE A 294 8.41 -12.65 14.52
CA ILE A 294 8.10 -13.91 15.17
C ILE A 294 9.02 -14.08 16.38
N ASP A 295 8.44 -14.45 17.51
CA ASP A 295 9.19 -14.71 18.73
C ASP A 295 8.55 -15.85 19.56
N HIS A 296 8.94 -15.92 20.84
CA HIS A 296 8.39 -16.93 21.75
C HIS A 296 6.93 -16.65 22.14
N GLU A 297 6.52 -15.39 22.20
CA GLU A 297 5.17 -14.94 22.58
C GLU A 297 4.26 -14.82 21.35
N ASN A 298 4.81 -14.44 20.21
CA ASN A 298 4.16 -14.24 18.93
C ASN A 298 4.65 -15.30 17.91
N PRO A 299 4.11 -16.52 17.94
CA PRO A 299 4.60 -17.64 17.13
C PRO A 299 4.30 -17.53 15.64
N THR A 300 3.34 -16.68 15.26
CA THR A 300 2.78 -16.65 13.89
C THR A 300 2.41 -15.26 13.43
N SER A 301 2.47 -15.09 12.11
CA SER A 301 1.94 -13.92 11.42
C SER A 301 1.36 -14.32 10.07
N ILE A 302 0.28 -13.63 9.67
CA ILE A 302 -0.31 -13.70 8.34
C ILE A 302 -0.51 -12.26 7.89
N SER A 303 0.16 -11.86 6.83
CA SER A 303 0.05 -10.52 6.26
C SER A 303 -0.37 -10.65 4.80
N ALA A 304 -1.54 -10.12 4.48
CA ALA A 304 -2.04 -10.05 3.10
C ALA A 304 -1.78 -8.65 2.52
N PHE A 305 -1.50 -8.57 1.22
CA PHE A 305 -1.21 -7.34 0.49
C PHE A 305 -2.05 -7.25 -0.81
N ALA A 306 -2.11 -6.05 -1.39
CA ALA A 306 -3.02 -5.67 -2.48
C ALA A 306 -4.48 -6.04 -2.19
N GLN A 307 -5.11 -6.93 -3.00
CA GLN A 307 -6.45 -7.41 -2.69
C GLN A 307 -6.41 -8.51 -1.61
N THR A 308 -6.95 -8.16 -0.45
CA THR A 308 -6.89 -8.99 0.76
C THR A 308 -8.23 -9.57 1.19
N SER A 309 -9.33 -9.19 0.52
CA SER A 309 -10.69 -9.42 1.01
C SER A 309 -11.00 -10.88 1.40
N MET A 310 -10.63 -11.88 0.58
CA MET A 310 -10.89 -13.28 0.93
C MET A 310 -9.97 -13.80 2.02
N ILE A 311 -8.73 -13.30 2.05
CA ILE A 311 -7.75 -13.71 3.05
C ILE A 311 -8.18 -13.16 4.42
N GLU A 312 -8.60 -11.91 4.47
CA GLU A 312 -9.17 -11.28 5.68
C GLU A 312 -10.47 -11.94 6.09
N THR A 313 -11.37 -12.21 5.14
CA THR A 313 -12.63 -12.94 5.43
C THR A 313 -12.34 -14.33 5.99
N PHE A 314 -11.36 -15.05 5.45
CA PHE A 314 -10.96 -16.35 5.97
C PHE A 314 -10.38 -16.25 7.40
N GLN A 315 -9.60 -15.21 7.68
CA GLN A 315 -9.02 -14.98 9.01
C GLN A 315 -10.06 -14.56 10.06
N LEU A 316 -11.02 -13.71 9.68
CA LEU A 316 -12.02 -13.13 10.58
C LEU A 316 -13.31 -13.96 10.65
N GLY A 317 -13.57 -14.80 9.64
CA GLY A 317 -14.86 -15.50 9.47
C GLY A 317 -15.99 -14.61 8.95
N LEU A 318 -15.73 -13.33 8.72
CA LEU A 318 -16.69 -12.34 8.21
C LEU A 318 -15.99 -11.34 7.30
N SER A 319 -16.66 -10.92 6.23
CA SER A 319 -16.11 -9.95 5.29
C SER A 319 -16.40 -8.51 5.73
N GLU A 320 -15.49 -7.59 5.41
CA GLU A 320 -15.57 -6.17 5.83
C GLU A 320 -16.82 -5.46 5.28
N ASP A 321 -17.20 -5.77 4.03
CA ASP A 321 -18.38 -5.20 3.36
C ASP A 321 -19.69 -5.62 4.04
N ILE A 322 -19.79 -6.90 4.42
CA ILE A 322 -20.93 -7.43 5.17
C ILE A 322 -20.94 -6.87 6.60
N TYR A 323 -19.79 -6.77 7.24
CA TYR A 323 -19.67 -6.17 8.56
C TYR A 323 -20.13 -4.71 8.58
N GLY A 324 -19.63 -3.90 7.65
CA GLY A 324 -20.04 -2.50 7.51
C GLY A 324 -21.54 -2.35 7.27
N SER A 325 -22.08 -3.16 6.35
CA SER A 325 -23.52 -3.17 6.07
C SER A 325 -24.36 -3.58 7.29
N MET A 326 -23.91 -4.58 8.04
CA MET A 326 -24.57 -5.02 9.28
C MET A 326 -24.54 -3.92 10.35
N MET A 327 -23.42 -3.21 10.51
CA MET A 327 -23.30 -2.13 11.48
C MET A 327 -24.18 -0.92 11.13
N VAL A 328 -24.27 -0.56 9.84
CA VAL A 328 -25.18 0.49 9.37
C VAL A 328 -26.64 0.10 9.59
N ALA A 329 -27.02 -1.15 9.27
CA ALA A 329 -28.37 -1.65 9.54
C ALA A 329 -28.68 -1.64 11.05
N THR A 330 -27.73 -2.07 11.88
CA THR A 330 -27.86 -2.06 13.34
C THR A 330 -28.10 -0.64 13.87
N GLU A 331 -27.33 0.34 13.41
CA GLU A 331 -27.49 1.74 13.84
C GLU A 331 -28.87 2.30 13.43
N ASN A 332 -29.31 2.01 12.20
CA ASN A 332 -30.62 2.43 11.71
C ASN A 332 -31.78 1.81 12.51
N GLU A 333 -31.74 0.50 12.76
CA GLU A 333 -32.79 -0.21 13.51
C GLU A 333 -32.80 0.21 14.99
N LEU A 334 -31.63 0.42 15.62
CA LEU A 334 -31.56 0.96 16.98
C LEU A 334 -32.14 2.38 17.04
N SER A 335 -31.87 3.21 16.04
CA SER A 335 -32.41 4.56 15.93
C SER A 335 -33.93 4.55 15.85
N GLY A 336 -34.50 3.65 15.05
CA GLY A 336 -35.95 3.44 14.94
C GLY A 336 -36.57 2.89 16.23
N LEU A 337 -35.93 1.91 16.86
CA LEU A 337 -36.38 1.32 18.13
C LEU A 337 -36.43 2.38 19.24
N ILE A 338 -35.43 3.25 19.34
CA ILE A 338 -35.42 4.35 20.32
C ILE A 338 -36.64 5.26 20.11
N ASP A 339 -36.95 5.63 18.86
CA ASP A 339 -38.10 6.48 18.56
C ASP A 339 -39.42 5.79 18.90
N GLU A 340 -39.55 4.50 18.58
CA GLU A 340 -40.74 3.72 18.89
C GLU A 340 -40.96 3.57 20.40
N VAL A 341 -39.91 3.28 21.17
CA VAL A 341 -39.99 3.17 22.64
C VAL A 341 -40.39 4.50 23.27
N LEU A 342 -39.82 5.63 22.82
CA LEU A 342 -40.20 6.95 23.33
C LEU A 342 -41.66 7.30 23.01
N ASN A 343 -42.11 6.98 21.80
CA ASN A 343 -43.50 7.18 21.38
C ASN A 343 -44.46 6.34 22.24
N LEU A 344 -44.16 5.06 22.45
CA LEU A 344 -44.97 4.17 23.30
C LEU A 344 -44.99 4.62 24.77
N ALA A 345 -43.88 5.18 25.26
CA ALA A 345 -43.80 5.74 26.61
C ALA A 345 -44.46 7.12 26.76
N GLY A 346 -45.04 7.68 25.70
CA GLY A 346 -45.60 9.05 25.69
C GLY A 346 -44.56 10.13 25.98
N SER A 347 -43.29 9.84 25.72
CA SER A 347 -42.15 10.72 26.00
C SER A 347 -41.79 11.56 24.77
N GLN A 348 -41.17 12.71 25.00
CA GLN A 348 -40.66 13.54 23.91
C GLN A 348 -39.45 12.86 23.23
N PRO A 349 -39.24 13.10 21.92
CA PRO A 349 -38.04 12.63 21.22
C PRO A 349 -36.76 13.08 21.94
N LEU A 350 -35.75 12.21 21.92
CA LEU A 350 -34.43 12.57 22.45
C LEU A 350 -33.82 13.71 21.60
N PRO A 351 -33.10 14.66 22.24
CA PRO A 351 -32.23 15.58 21.52
C PRO A 351 -31.27 14.83 20.59
N GLY A 352 -31.05 15.35 19.37
CA GLY A 352 -30.30 14.66 18.32
C GLY A 352 -28.84 14.34 18.70
N ASP A 353 -28.21 15.22 19.48
CA ASP A 353 -26.87 15.02 20.05
C ASP A 353 -26.84 13.82 21.01
N ARG A 354 -27.81 13.73 21.93
CA ARG A 354 -27.91 12.62 22.88
C ARG A 354 -28.27 11.30 22.21
N LYS A 355 -29.14 11.35 21.20
CA LYS A 355 -29.50 10.17 20.40
C LYS A 355 -28.27 9.64 19.65
N SER A 356 -27.53 10.52 18.98
CA SER A 356 -26.30 10.16 18.28
C SER A 356 -25.23 9.59 19.21
N GLU A 357 -25.04 10.18 20.40
CA GLU A 357 -24.11 9.66 21.41
C GLU A 357 -24.51 8.25 21.88
N LEU A 358 -25.79 8.03 22.18
CA LEU A 358 -26.30 6.72 22.60
C LEU A 358 -26.15 5.65 21.50
N LEU A 359 -26.47 6.01 20.25
CA LEU A 359 -26.30 5.13 19.09
C LEU A 359 -24.85 4.75 18.91
N LYS A 360 -23.93 5.72 18.93
CA LYS A 360 -22.50 5.49 18.81
C LYS A 360 -21.99 4.53 19.89
N VAL A 361 -22.29 4.80 21.17
CA VAL A 361 -21.86 3.95 22.29
C VAL A 361 -22.42 2.53 22.18
N THR A 362 -23.66 2.39 21.71
CA THR A 362 -24.31 1.06 21.56
C THR A 362 -23.73 0.30 20.37
N ALA A 363 -23.56 0.96 19.22
CA ALA A 363 -22.93 0.40 18.04
C ALA A 363 -21.49 -0.04 18.32
N GLU A 364 -20.71 0.75 19.08
CA GLU A 364 -19.37 0.39 19.53
C GLU A 364 -19.38 -0.90 20.38
N LYS A 365 -20.33 -1.05 21.31
CA LYS A 365 -20.45 -2.28 22.12
C LYS A 365 -20.80 -3.51 21.28
N ILE A 366 -21.72 -3.37 20.33
CA ILE A 366 -22.10 -4.47 19.43
C ILE A 366 -20.91 -4.84 18.55
N SER A 367 -20.22 -3.83 17.99
CA SER A 367 -19.01 -3.98 17.20
C SER A 367 -17.95 -4.79 17.96
N VAL A 368 -17.64 -4.42 19.20
CA VAL A 368 -16.69 -5.13 20.07
C VAL A 368 -17.12 -6.58 20.29
N ALA A 369 -18.39 -6.82 20.67
CA ALA A 369 -18.87 -8.17 20.96
C ALA A 369 -18.80 -9.10 19.74
N VAL A 370 -19.12 -8.60 18.55
CA VAL A 370 -19.00 -9.37 17.30
C VAL A 370 -17.54 -9.68 16.99
N LEU A 371 -16.66 -8.69 17.12
CA LEU A 371 -15.24 -8.85 16.80
C LEU A 371 -14.50 -9.74 17.81
N GLU A 372 -14.87 -9.71 19.09
CA GLU A 372 -14.37 -10.65 20.09
C GLU A 372 -14.74 -12.09 19.71
N LYS A 373 -15.98 -12.31 19.27
CA LYS A 373 -16.41 -13.65 18.82
C LYS A 373 -15.68 -14.09 17.56
N SER A 374 -15.54 -13.19 16.58
CA SER A 374 -14.74 -13.42 15.36
C SER A 374 -13.30 -13.82 15.68
N ARG A 375 -12.67 -13.11 16.63
CA ARG A 375 -11.32 -13.42 17.10
C ARG A 375 -11.24 -14.81 17.73
N ASP A 376 -12.14 -15.12 18.65
CA ASP A 376 -12.07 -16.34 19.46
C ASP A 376 -12.43 -17.59 18.65
N GLU A 377 -13.39 -17.49 17.71
CA GLU A 377 -13.87 -18.64 16.93
C GLU A 377 -13.12 -18.83 15.60
N HIS A 378 -12.48 -17.78 15.05
CA HIS A 378 -11.79 -17.86 13.75
C HIS A 378 -10.30 -17.51 13.84
N SER A 379 -9.98 -16.27 14.22
CA SER A 379 -8.60 -15.76 14.07
C SER A 379 -7.60 -16.46 14.99
N LEU A 380 -7.95 -16.68 16.26
CA LEU A 380 -7.09 -17.36 17.23
C LEU A 380 -6.86 -18.84 16.88
N PRO A 381 -7.90 -19.66 16.60
CA PRO A 381 -7.71 -21.03 16.15
C PRO A 381 -6.79 -21.14 14.92
N LEU A 382 -6.99 -20.27 13.92
CA LEU A 382 -6.16 -20.25 12.71
C LEU A 382 -4.69 -19.94 13.04
N ARG A 383 -4.44 -18.90 13.85
CA ARG A 383 -3.08 -18.53 14.28
C ARG A 383 -2.41 -19.64 15.07
N ASN A 384 -3.15 -20.36 15.92
CA ASN A 384 -2.62 -21.49 16.68
C ASN A 384 -2.18 -22.62 15.74
N VAL A 385 -3.00 -23.00 14.77
CA VAL A 385 -2.65 -24.06 13.80
C VAL A 385 -1.39 -23.68 13.02
N ILE A 386 -1.34 -22.47 12.47
CA ILE A 386 -0.18 -21.97 11.69
C ILE A 386 1.13 -22.05 12.50
N GLY A 387 1.04 -21.92 13.83
CA GLY A 387 2.20 -21.93 14.72
C GLY A 387 2.92 -23.28 14.78
N PHE A 388 2.23 -24.34 14.38
CA PHE A 388 2.74 -25.71 14.39
C PHE A 388 2.79 -26.34 12.99
N LEU A 389 2.31 -25.66 11.95
CA LEU A 389 2.33 -26.19 10.60
C LEU A 389 3.77 -26.47 10.14
N PRO A 390 4.03 -27.67 9.61
CA PRO A 390 5.22 -27.93 8.81
C PRO A 390 5.34 -26.95 7.64
N VAL A 391 6.56 -26.79 7.14
CA VAL A 391 6.90 -25.80 6.10
C VAL A 391 6.12 -26.04 4.79
N ASP A 392 5.92 -27.29 4.41
CA ASP A 392 5.17 -27.70 3.22
C ASP A 392 3.67 -27.44 3.35
N GLU A 393 3.07 -27.73 4.51
CA GLU A 393 1.66 -27.41 4.78
C GLU A 393 1.42 -25.90 4.84
N LEU A 394 2.36 -25.14 5.42
CA LEU A 394 2.29 -23.67 5.44
C LEU A 394 2.36 -23.10 4.01
N ALA A 395 3.21 -23.68 3.16
CA ALA A 395 3.29 -23.32 1.74
C ALA A 395 1.99 -23.63 0.98
N GLY A 396 1.41 -24.81 1.21
CA GLY A 396 0.13 -25.21 0.61
C GLY A 396 -1.04 -24.32 1.05
N LEU A 397 -1.07 -23.91 2.32
CA LEU A 397 -2.07 -22.97 2.83
C LEU A 397 -1.95 -21.60 2.16
N ALA A 398 -0.73 -21.06 2.05
CA ALA A 398 -0.51 -19.78 1.37
C ALA A 398 -0.95 -19.82 -0.11
N GLU A 399 -0.59 -20.89 -0.83
CA GLU A 399 -1.04 -21.10 -2.21
C GLU A 399 -2.57 -21.13 -2.32
N THR A 400 -3.22 -21.84 -1.39
CA THR A 400 -4.68 -21.98 -1.36
C THR A 400 -5.37 -20.64 -1.13
N LEU A 401 -4.84 -19.80 -0.24
CA LEU A 401 -5.38 -18.47 0.04
C LEU A 401 -5.31 -17.54 -1.18
N ILE A 402 -4.18 -17.52 -1.90
CA ILE A 402 -4.06 -16.75 -3.15
C ILE A 402 -4.99 -17.30 -4.24
N THR A 403 -5.11 -18.63 -4.31
CA THR A 403 -6.02 -19.29 -5.27
C THR A 403 -7.48 -18.95 -4.96
N LEU A 404 -7.86 -18.88 -3.68
CA LEU A 404 -9.20 -18.50 -3.24
C LEU A 404 -9.54 -17.06 -3.63
N GLN A 405 -8.61 -16.12 -3.42
CA GLN A 405 -8.80 -14.73 -3.85
C GLN A 405 -8.94 -14.64 -5.38
N SER A 406 -8.07 -15.33 -6.11
CA SER A 406 -8.14 -15.41 -7.58
C SER A 406 -9.45 -16.04 -8.06
N LEU A 407 -9.98 -17.04 -7.36
CA LEU A 407 -11.25 -17.68 -7.71
C LEU A 407 -12.43 -16.73 -7.51
N LYS A 408 -12.49 -16.02 -6.37
CA LYS A 408 -13.57 -15.03 -6.12
C LYS A 408 -13.62 -14.04 -7.27
N GLU A 409 -12.51 -13.40 -7.56
CA GLU A 409 -12.42 -12.36 -8.58
C GLU A 409 -12.81 -12.89 -9.97
N LYS A 410 -12.42 -14.13 -10.33
CA LYS A 410 -12.79 -14.76 -11.60
C LYS A 410 -14.31 -15.00 -11.74
N VAL A 411 -14.98 -15.29 -10.63
CA VAL A 411 -16.41 -15.66 -10.63
C VAL A 411 -17.32 -14.45 -10.43
N THR A 412 -16.90 -13.46 -9.65
CA THR A 412 -17.71 -12.28 -9.33
C THR A 412 -17.53 -11.12 -10.31
N LYS A 413 -16.36 -11.03 -10.96
CA LYS A 413 -16.09 -10.04 -11.99
C LYS A 413 -15.83 -10.77 -13.31
N PRO A 414 -16.67 -10.63 -14.35
CA PRO A 414 -16.45 -11.23 -15.67
C PRO A 414 -15.33 -10.50 -16.44
N SER A 415 -14.17 -10.37 -15.80
CA SER A 415 -12.92 -9.90 -16.38
C SER A 415 -12.16 -11.15 -16.82
N GLU A 416 -11.77 -11.25 -18.09
CA GLU A 416 -11.08 -12.43 -18.67
C GLU A 416 -9.72 -12.75 -18.01
N THR A 417 -9.29 -11.95 -17.04
CA THR A 417 -7.89 -11.77 -16.66
C THR A 417 -7.58 -12.15 -15.22
N VAL A 418 -8.49 -12.83 -14.53
CA VAL A 418 -8.24 -13.33 -13.17
C VAL A 418 -7.77 -14.78 -13.21
N GLY A 419 -6.63 -15.06 -12.58
CA GLY A 419 -6.04 -16.38 -12.52
C GLY A 419 -4.84 -16.51 -13.46
N GLY A 420 -3.66 -16.35 -12.88
CA GLY A 420 -2.38 -16.81 -13.41
C GLY A 420 -1.77 -17.85 -12.45
N PRO A 421 -0.67 -18.51 -12.85
CA PRO A 421 0.06 -19.37 -11.92
C PRO A 421 0.47 -18.59 -10.67
N VAL A 422 0.33 -19.23 -9.51
CA VAL A 422 0.78 -18.73 -8.21
C VAL A 422 2.26 -19.12 -8.03
N ASP A 423 3.08 -18.15 -7.65
CA ASP A 423 4.43 -18.42 -7.18
C ASP A 423 4.41 -18.57 -5.66
N VAL A 424 5.15 -19.55 -5.16
CA VAL A 424 5.29 -19.86 -3.73
C VAL A 424 6.76 -20.08 -3.43
N ALA A 425 7.30 -19.26 -2.53
CA ALA A 425 8.65 -19.39 -2.01
C ALA A 425 8.62 -19.56 -0.49
N VAL A 426 9.48 -20.44 -0.01
CA VAL A 426 9.76 -20.66 1.41
C VAL A 426 11.11 -20.04 1.71
N ILE A 427 11.27 -19.45 2.88
CA ILE A 427 12.56 -18.99 3.39
C ILE A 427 12.74 -19.58 4.78
N THR A 428 13.78 -20.39 4.94
CA THR A 428 14.22 -20.89 6.24
C THR A 428 15.58 -20.27 6.57
N LYS A 429 15.96 -20.32 7.85
CA LYS A 429 17.23 -19.76 8.30
C LYS A 429 18.45 -20.40 7.63
N HIS A 430 18.39 -21.70 7.34
CA HIS A 430 19.56 -22.48 6.92
C HIS A 430 19.59 -22.82 5.43
N GLU A 431 18.43 -23.01 4.80
CA GLU A 431 18.34 -23.30 3.37
C GLU A 431 18.15 -22.03 2.51
N GLY A 432 17.86 -20.89 3.14
CA GLY A 432 17.60 -19.64 2.43
C GLY A 432 16.28 -19.67 1.67
N LEU A 433 16.19 -18.90 0.58
CA LEU A 433 14.97 -18.89 -0.24
C LEU A 433 14.92 -20.11 -1.17
N VAL A 434 13.89 -20.93 -0.99
CA VAL A 434 13.59 -22.13 -1.78
C VAL A 434 12.25 -21.94 -2.49
N TRP A 435 12.23 -22.22 -3.79
CA TRP A 435 10.99 -22.19 -4.57
C TRP A 435 10.22 -23.49 -4.39
N ILE A 436 8.99 -23.41 -3.86
CA ILE A 436 8.06 -24.56 -3.79
C ILE A 436 7.28 -24.67 -5.10
N LYS A 437 6.84 -23.52 -5.62
CA LYS A 437 6.16 -23.41 -6.89
C LYS A 437 6.63 -22.14 -7.60
N ARG A 438 7.07 -22.26 -8.85
CA ARG A 438 7.56 -21.11 -9.61
C ARG A 438 7.18 -21.22 -11.07
N LYS A 439 6.72 -20.12 -11.64
CA LYS A 439 6.64 -19.98 -13.09
C LYS A 439 8.03 -19.90 -13.73
N HIS A 440 8.19 -20.55 -14.86
CA HIS A 440 9.43 -20.54 -15.62
C HIS A 440 9.25 -19.74 -16.92
N PHE A 441 10.13 -18.78 -17.16
CA PHE A 441 10.18 -18.04 -18.43
C PHE A 441 10.69 -18.94 -19.58
N PHE A 442 11.53 -19.93 -19.26
CA PHE A 442 12.08 -20.89 -20.23
C PHE A 442 12.32 -22.24 -19.57
N ASP A 443 12.39 -23.28 -20.40
CA ASP A 443 12.80 -24.61 -19.98
C ASP A 443 14.33 -24.68 -19.77
N SER A 444 14.74 -25.03 -18.56
CA SER A 444 16.15 -25.13 -18.17
C SER A 444 16.90 -26.27 -18.86
N GLU A 445 16.20 -27.31 -19.32
CA GLU A 445 16.80 -28.44 -20.03
C GLU A 445 17.31 -28.00 -21.41
N LEU A 446 16.56 -27.11 -22.08
CA LEU A 446 16.93 -26.54 -23.37
C LEU A 446 18.09 -25.53 -23.29
N ASN A 447 18.45 -25.06 -22.09
CA ASN A 447 19.37 -23.94 -21.87
C ASN A 447 20.57 -24.32 -20.98
N SER A 448 21.33 -25.35 -21.37
CA SER A 448 22.46 -25.89 -20.59
C SER A 448 23.54 -24.86 -20.24
N ARG A 449 23.84 -23.90 -21.15
CA ARG A 449 24.79 -22.80 -20.89
C ARG A 449 24.39 -21.92 -19.71
N PHE A 450 23.09 -21.71 -19.50
CA PHE A 450 22.58 -20.95 -18.36
C PHE A 450 22.85 -21.70 -17.05
N ARG A 451 22.57 -23.02 -17.00
CA ARG A 451 22.82 -23.85 -15.82
C ARG A 451 24.30 -23.86 -15.43
N LEU A 452 25.19 -24.00 -16.42
CA LEU A 452 26.64 -23.99 -16.17
C LEU A 452 27.13 -22.65 -15.60
N ARG A 453 26.61 -21.52 -16.10
CA ARG A 453 26.96 -20.20 -15.58
C ARG A 453 26.50 -20.02 -14.12
N GLN A 454 25.26 -20.39 -13.83
CA GLN A 454 24.71 -20.30 -12.47
C GLN A 454 25.49 -21.18 -11.48
N ALA A 455 25.87 -22.40 -11.89
CA ALA A 455 26.69 -23.28 -11.06
C ALA A 455 28.08 -22.68 -10.78
N ALA A 456 28.68 -21.99 -11.75
CA ALA A 456 29.99 -21.35 -11.58
C ALA A 456 29.96 -20.11 -10.66
N GLU A 457 28.83 -19.40 -10.58
CA GLU A 457 28.66 -18.26 -9.65
C GLU A 457 28.44 -18.68 -8.20
N LEU A 458 28.00 -19.92 -7.98
CA LEU A 458 27.77 -20.51 -6.66
C LEU A 458 29.01 -21.20 -6.07
N ALA A 459 29.96 -21.59 -6.93
CA ALA A 459 31.26 -22.15 -6.56
C ALA A 459 32.23 -21.03 -6.12
#